data_AF-A0A3B0UHJ8-F1
#
_entry.id   AF-A0A3B0UHJ8-F1
#
_cell.length_a   1.000
_cell.length_b   1.000
_cell.length_c   1.000
_cell.angle_alpha   90.00
_cell.angle_beta   90.00
_cell.angle_gamma   90.00
#
_symmetry.space_group_name_H-M   'P 1'
#
loop_
_entity.id
_entity.type
_entity.pdbx_description
1 polymer ?
#
loop_
_entity_poly.entity_id
_entity_poly.type
_entity_poly.pdbx_seq_one_letter_code
_entity_poly.pdbx_strand_id
1 'polypeptide(L)'
;MKKIGILILFAFFVFQIQAQQKTTKKTTRVVLKFNETTFQYGNIYYGSEGTHAFKFVNAGSEPLLLSRPRSSCGCTVPTWPKAPILPGDSGTINVAYNTHILGEFNKTVTVHSNAPKPVVLHIHGKVVPRPKPMLPVKQTDKGGTPINK
;
A
#
# COMPACT_ATOMS: atom_id res chain seq x y z
N MET A 1 -10.34 12.07 -72.02
CA MET A 1 -11.18 12.63 -70.93
C MET A 1 -11.80 11.59 -69.98
N LYS A 2 -11.98 10.31 -70.37
CA LYS A 2 -12.54 9.26 -69.48
C LYS A 2 -11.60 8.72 -68.37
N LYS A 3 -10.27 8.84 -68.53
CA LYS A 3 -9.27 8.29 -67.59
C LYS A 3 -8.95 9.20 -66.39
N ILE A 4 -9.30 10.49 -66.48
CA ILE A 4 -9.05 11.49 -65.42
C ILE A 4 -10.08 11.39 -64.30
N GLY A 5 -11.33 11.02 -64.62
CA GLY A 5 -12.37 10.78 -63.60
C GLY A 5 -12.09 9.57 -62.70
N ILE A 6 -11.34 8.57 -63.19
CA ILE A 6 -11.02 7.35 -62.45
C ILE A 6 -9.90 7.61 -61.41
N LEU A 7 -8.96 8.50 -61.71
CA LEU A 7 -7.87 8.89 -60.79
C LEU A 7 -8.35 9.75 -59.62
N ILE A 8 -9.37 10.59 -59.82
CA ILE A 8 -9.96 11.41 -58.74
C ILE A 8 -10.83 10.57 -57.80
N LEU A 9 -11.52 9.53 -58.32
CA LEU A 9 -12.32 8.62 -57.51
C LEU A 9 -11.46 7.75 -56.57
N PHE A 10 -10.25 7.37 -57.01
CA PHE A 10 -9.33 6.55 -56.21
C PHE A 10 -8.67 7.35 -55.07
N ALA A 11 -8.39 8.64 -55.28
CA ALA A 11 -7.83 9.52 -54.25
C ALA A 11 -8.81 9.79 -53.08
N PHE A 12 -10.12 9.83 -53.36
CA PHE A 12 -11.14 10.01 -52.32
C PHE A 12 -11.34 8.77 -51.44
N PHE A 13 -11.07 7.58 -51.97
CA PHE A 13 -11.21 6.32 -51.23
C PHE A 13 -10.11 6.11 -50.19
N VAL A 14 -8.90 6.64 -50.43
CA VAL A 14 -7.77 6.53 -49.49
C VAL A 14 -7.91 7.49 -48.30
N PHE A 15 -8.58 8.64 -48.48
CA PHE A 15 -8.79 9.60 -47.39
C PHE A 15 -9.80 9.12 -46.33
N GLN A 16 -10.72 8.21 -46.68
CA GLN A 16 -11.69 7.64 -45.73
C GLN A 16 -11.10 6.60 -44.77
N ILE A 17 -9.92 6.05 -45.07
CA ILE A 17 -9.31 4.98 -44.26
C ILE A 17 -8.65 5.53 -42.97
N GLN A 18 -8.33 6.82 -42.90
CA GLN A 18 -7.67 7.42 -41.72
C GLN A 18 -8.63 7.92 -40.62
N ALA A 19 -9.95 7.84 -40.81
CA ALA A 19 -10.94 8.39 -39.87
C ALA A 19 -11.34 7.45 -38.71
N GLN A 20 -10.89 6.19 -38.69
CA GLN A 20 -11.26 5.21 -37.67
C GLN A 20 -10.06 4.56 -36.97
N GLN A 21 -9.18 5.38 -36.39
CA GLN A 21 -8.28 4.92 -35.33
C GLN A 21 -8.54 5.69 -34.03
N LYS A 22 -9.80 5.70 -33.59
CA LYS A 22 -10.09 5.98 -32.17
C LYS A 22 -9.71 4.72 -31.40
N THR A 23 -8.48 4.71 -30.88
CA THR A 23 -8.04 3.76 -29.86
C THR A 23 -9.07 3.72 -28.74
N THR A 24 -9.93 2.70 -28.75
CA THR A 24 -10.76 2.31 -27.63
C THR A 24 -9.82 1.87 -26.52
N LYS A 25 -9.37 2.83 -25.69
CA LYS A 25 -8.89 2.52 -24.34
C LYS A 25 -9.94 1.62 -23.75
N LYS A 26 -9.60 0.35 -23.49
CA LYS A 26 -10.40 -0.56 -22.69
C LYS A 26 -10.61 0.11 -21.34
N THR A 27 -11.70 0.86 -21.21
CA THR A 27 -12.04 1.61 -20.01
C THR A 27 -12.38 0.58 -18.94
N THR A 28 -11.36 0.19 -18.18
CA THR A 28 -11.58 -0.63 -16.99
C THR A 28 -12.36 0.24 -16.00
N ARG A 29 -13.60 -0.17 -15.71
CA ARG A 29 -14.57 0.63 -14.97
C ARG A 29 -14.07 1.03 -13.59
N VAL A 30 -13.54 0.08 -12.83
CA VAL A 30 -12.94 0.31 -11.51
C VAL A 30 -11.52 -0.27 -11.50
N VAL A 31 -10.54 0.55 -11.11
CA VAL A 31 -9.13 0.13 -11.02
C VAL A 31 -8.54 0.64 -9.71
N LEU A 32 -8.31 -0.27 -8.76
CA LEU A 32 -7.57 0.03 -7.55
C LEU A 32 -6.08 -0.17 -7.80
N LYS A 33 -5.29 0.91 -7.70
CA LYS A 33 -3.84 0.86 -7.86
C LYS A 33 -3.16 1.37 -6.60
N PHE A 34 -2.30 0.55 -6.00
CA PHE A 34 -1.46 0.97 -4.89
C PHE A 34 -0.12 1.54 -5.39
N ASN A 35 0.46 2.45 -4.62
CA ASN A 35 1.83 2.92 -4.86
C ASN A 35 2.84 1.81 -4.55
N GLU A 36 2.54 1.02 -3.53
CA GLU A 36 3.32 -0.14 -3.09
C GLU A 36 2.39 -1.17 -2.46
N THR A 37 2.76 -2.44 -2.57
CA THR A 37 2.00 -3.55 -1.97
C THR A 37 2.78 -4.27 -0.89
N THR A 38 4.03 -3.89 -0.63
CA THR A 38 4.91 -4.54 0.33
C THR A 38 5.65 -3.49 1.14
N PHE A 39 5.66 -3.66 2.46
CA PHE A 39 6.42 -2.82 3.38
C PHE A 39 7.31 -3.65 4.29
N GLN A 40 8.55 -3.19 4.49
CA GLN A 40 9.57 -3.83 5.32
C GLN A 40 9.94 -2.88 6.46
N TYR A 41 9.56 -3.24 7.69
CA TYR A 41 9.86 -2.46 8.89
C TYR A 41 11.34 -2.57 9.32
N GLY A 42 12.03 -3.63 8.92
CA GLY A 42 13.31 -4.00 9.52
C GLY A 42 13.15 -4.41 10.98
N ASN A 43 14.08 -4.00 11.84
CA ASN A 43 13.99 -4.20 13.28
C ASN A 43 13.23 -3.05 13.94
N ILE A 44 12.10 -3.36 14.58
CA ILE A 44 11.32 -2.42 15.38
C ILE A 44 11.31 -2.85 16.84
N TYR A 45 11.20 -1.89 17.75
CA TYR A 45 11.22 -2.21 19.18
C TYR A 45 9.87 -2.72 19.68
N TYR A 46 9.93 -3.57 20.71
CA TYR A 46 8.79 -3.96 21.51
C TYR A 46 8.01 -2.73 22.01
N GLY A 47 6.69 -2.74 21.82
CA GLY A 47 5.80 -1.63 22.19
C GLY A 47 6.03 -0.37 21.36
N SER A 48 6.46 -0.49 20.11
CA SER A 48 6.43 0.61 19.13
C SER A 48 5.08 0.67 18.41
N GLU A 49 4.79 1.74 17.67
CA GLU A 49 3.48 1.90 17.00
C GLU A 49 3.18 0.80 15.97
N GLY A 50 4.20 0.32 15.23
CA GLY A 50 4.03 -0.75 14.24
C GLY A 50 3.04 -0.43 13.12
N THR A 51 2.85 0.85 12.79
CA THR A 51 1.89 1.33 11.80
C THR A 51 2.55 1.63 10.46
N HIS A 52 1.86 1.31 9.36
CA HIS A 52 2.23 1.74 8.01
C HIS A 52 1.02 2.14 7.16
N ALA A 53 1.20 3.11 6.27
CA ALA A 53 0.14 3.71 5.46
C ALA A 53 0.30 3.37 3.97
N PHE A 54 -0.51 2.43 3.48
CA PHE A 54 -0.53 2.08 2.06
C PHE A 54 -1.40 3.06 1.27
N LYS A 55 -0.76 3.90 0.45
CA LYS A 55 -1.44 4.84 -0.44
C LYS A 55 -1.90 4.15 -1.72
N PHE A 56 -3.09 4.52 -2.17
CA PHE A 56 -3.67 4.02 -3.42
C PHE A 56 -4.42 5.12 -4.16
N VAL A 57 -4.68 4.87 -5.44
CA VAL A 57 -5.46 5.72 -6.34
C VAL A 57 -6.54 4.90 -7.03
N ASN A 58 -7.71 5.49 -7.25
CA ASN A 58 -8.69 4.96 -8.18
C ASN A 58 -8.32 5.37 -9.61
N ALA A 59 -7.63 4.48 -10.32
CA ALA A 59 -7.23 4.68 -11.72
C ALA A 59 -8.33 4.30 -12.73
N GLY A 60 -9.56 4.06 -12.25
CA GLY A 60 -10.71 3.70 -13.06
C GLY A 60 -11.49 4.92 -13.56
N SER A 61 -12.73 4.67 -13.95
CA SER A 61 -13.70 5.67 -14.44
C SER A 61 -15.00 5.70 -13.64
N GLU A 62 -15.20 4.75 -12.72
CA GLU A 62 -16.31 4.68 -11.77
C GLU A 62 -15.80 4.82 -10.33
N PRO A 63 -16.65 5.21 -9.36
CA PRO A 63 -16.28 5.25 -7.95
C PRO A 63 -15.80 3.90 -7.42
N LEU A 64 -14.67 3.92 -6.72
CA LEU A 64 -14.09 2.76 -6.05
C LEU A 64 -14.63 2.67 -4.61
N LEU A 65 -15.15 1.51 -4.24
CA LEU A 65 -15.60 1.21 -2.89
C LEU A 65 -14.77 0.06 -2.30
N LEU A 66 -14.09 0.32 -1.18
CA LEU A 66 -13.35 -0.70 -0.44
C LEU A 66 -14.30 -1.51 0.43
N SER A 67 -14.22 -2.83 0.34
CA SER A 67 -14.98 -3.77 1.16
C SER A 67 -14.04 -4.48 2.14
N ARG A 68 -14.22 -4.21 3.43
CA ARG A 68 -13.62 -4.92 4.58
C ARG A 68 -12.24 -5.57 4.28
N PRO A 69 -11.14 -4.80 4.24
CA PRO A 69 -9.80 -5.34 4.29
C PRO A 69 -9.67 -6.36 5.42
N ARG A 70 -9.10 -7.53 5.13
CA ARG A 70 -8.93 -8.63 6.08
C ARG A 70 -7.47 -8.97 6.26
N SER A 71 -7.01 -9.01 7.49
CA SER A 71 -5.69 -9.50 7.85
C SER A 71 -5.66 -11.02 7.97
N SER A 72 -4.48 -11.63 7.81
CA SER A 72 -4.29 -13.07 8.00
C SER A 72 -4.33 -13.53 9.47
N CYS A 73 -4.10 -12.61 10.43
CA CYS A 73 -4.18 -12.86 11.88
C CYS A 73 -4.83 -11.65 12.58
N GLY A 74 -5.39 -11.87 13.77
CA GLY A 74 -5.86 -10.77 14.65
C GLY A 74 -4.74 -9.84 15.17
N CYS A 75 -3.48 -10.17 14.88
CA CYS A 75 -2.31 -9.36 15.24
C CYS A 75 -2.02 -8.19 14.29
N THR A 76 -2.86 -8.00 13.27
CA THR A 76 -2.73 -6.92 12.30
C THR A 76 -4.11 -6.32 12.04
N VAL A 77 -4.25 -5.01 12.23
CA VAL A 77 -5.54 -4.30 12.14
C VAL A 77 -5.47 -3.28 11.01
N PRO A 78 -6.23 -3.47 9.91
CA PRO A 78 -6.35 -2.47 8.87
C PRO A 78 -7.44 -1.43 9.21
N THR A 79 -7.21 -0.18 8.82
CA THR A 79 -8.18 0.92 8.80
C THR A 79 -8.20 1.54 7.40
N TRP A 80 -9.37 1.89 6.90
CA TRP A 80 -9.56 2.31 5.51
C TRP A 80 -10.73 3.29 5.37
N PRO A 81 -10.79 4.09 4.28
CA PRO A 81 -11.91 4.96 4.01
C PRO A 81 -13.16 4.15 3.67
N LYS A 82 -14.29 4.50 4.30
CA LYS A 82 -15.61 3.89 4.04
C LYS A 82 -16.38 4.59 2.92
N ALA A 83 -16.04 5.84 2.63
CA ALA A 83 -16.65 6.60 1.56
C ALA A 83 -16.14 6.11 0.19
N PRO A 84 -16.95 6.25 -0.89
CA PRO A 84 -16.49 6.02 -2.25
C PRO A 84 -15.31 6.94 -2.61
N ILE A 85 -14.33 6.40 -3.35
CA ILE A 85 -13.18 7.13 -3.87
C ILE A 85 -13.43 7.42 -5.34
N LEU A 86 -13.52 8.69 -5.73
CA LEU A 86 -13.86 9.08 -7.10
C LEU A 86 -12.72 8.75 -8.08
N PRO A 87 -12.99 8.70 -9.39
CA PRO A 87 -11.95 8.51 -10.41
C PRO A 87 -10.83 9.56 -10.28
N GLY A 88 -9.58 9.11 -10.26
CA GLY A 88 -8.40 9.96 -10.07
C GLY A 88 -8.06 10.28 -8.61
N ASP A 89 -9.00 10.12 -7.69
CA ASP A 89 -8.76 10.40 -6.27
C ASP A 89 -7.92 9.30 -5.61
N SER A 90 -7.23 9.71 -4.54
CA SER A 90 -6.37 8.86 -3.75
C SER A 90 -6.94 8.61 -2.36
N GLY A 91 -6.58 7.46 -1.79
CA GLY A 91 -6.91 7.09 -0.41
C GLY A 91 -5.74 6.41 0.28
N THR A 92 -5.96 6.02 1.53
CA THR A 92 -4.93 5.34 2.34
C THR A 92 -5.56 4.21 3.15
N ILE A 93 -4.87 3.07 3.22
CA ILE A 93 -5.16 1.99 4.15
C ILE A 93 -4.03 1.97 5.19
N ASN A 94 -4.35 2.28 6.45
CA ASN A 94 -3.37 2.16 7.53
C ASN A 94 -3.42 0.75 8.12
N VAL A 95 -2.27 0.13 8.28
CA VAL A 95 -2.11 -1.20 8.83
C VAL A 95 -1.30 -1.08 10.12
N ALA A 96 -1.88 -1.52 11.24
CA ALA A 96 -1.21 -1.56 12.54
C ALA A 96 -0.89 -3.00 12.92
N TYR A 97 0.38 -3.32 13.15
CA TYR A 97 0.82 -4.60 13.68
C TYR A 97 1.01 -4.55 15.20
N ASN A 98 0.61 -5.60 15.91
CA ASN A 98 0.84 -5.70 17.34
C ASN A 98 2.33 -5.97 17.66
N THR A 99 3.05 -4.91 18.02
CA THR A 99 4.48 -4.95 18.36
C THR A 99 4.79 -5.49 19.76
N HIS A 100 3.80 -5.98 20.49
CA HIS A 100 4.00 -6.70 21.76
C HIS A 100 4.31 -8.19 21.55
N ILE A 101 4.48 -8.61 20.30
CA ILE A 101 4.86 -9.97 19.91
C ILE A 101 6.31 -9.94 19.43
N LEU A 102 7.23 -10.48 20.22
CA LEU A 102 8.65 -10.56 19.85
C LEU A 102 8.88 -11.51 18.68
N GLY A 103 9.92 -11.24 17.91
CA GLY A 103 10.36 -12.10 16.81
C GLY A 103 9.96 -11.58 15.42
N GLU A 104 10.17 -12.41 14.41
CA GLU A 104 9.92 -12.08 13.01
C GLU A 104 8.44 -12.21 12.67
N PHE A 105 7.95 -11.30 11.83
CA PHE A 105 6.59 -11.33 11.33
C PHE A 105 6.57 -11.13 9.81
N ASN A 106 5.67 -11.87 9.18
CA ASN A 106 5.31 -11.77 7.77
C ASN A 106 3.78 -11.91 7.69
N LYS A 107 3.09 -10.78 7.48
CA LYS A 107 1.62 -10.72 7.52
C LYS A 107 1.08 -10.13 6.24
N THR A 108 -0.15 -10.54 5.93
CA THR A 108 -0.86 -10.11 4.74
C THR A 108 -2.17 -9.45 5.11
N VAL A 109 -2.56 -8.44 4.32
CA VAL A 109 -3.86 -7.78 4.36
C VAL A 109 -4.47 -7.86 2.98
N THR A 110 -5.55 -8.63 2.84
CA THR A 110 -6.29 -8.73 1.58
C THR A 110 -7.33 -7.63 1.52
N VAL A 111 -7.20 -6.76 0.54
CA VAL A 111 -8.09 -5.63 0.26
C VAL A 111 -9.10 -6.07 -0.79
N HIS A 112 -10.37 -6.16 -0.39
CA HIS A 112 -11.48 -6.35 -1.31
C HIS A 112 -12.09 -5.00 -1.70
N SER A 113 -12.66 -4.94 -2.89
CA SER A 113 -13.37 -3.77 -3.40
C SER A 113 -14.37 -4.20 -4.47
N ASN A 114 -15.06 -3.25 -5.09
CA ASN A 114 -15.81 -3.47 -6.34
C ASN A 114 -14.91 -3.60 -7.59
N ALA A 115 -13.58 -3.60 -7.45
CA ALA A 115 -12.67 -3.94 -8.54
C ALA A 115 -12.68 -5.46 -8.84
N PRO A 116 -12.33 -5.89 -10.06
CA PRO A 116 -12.44 -7.30 -10.47
C PRO A 116 -11.57 -8.29 -9.69
N LYS A 117 -10.48 -7.82 -9.08
CA LYS A 117 -9.53 -8.66 -8.34
C LYS A 117 -9.20 -8.03 -6.99
N PRO A 118 -9.11 -8.83 -5.91
CA PRO A 118 -8.59 -8.34 -4.64
C PRO A 118 -7.09 -8.02 -4.78
N VAL A 119 -6.61 -7.10 -3.94
CA VAL A 119 -5.19 -6.77 -3.83
C VAL A 119 -4.66 -7.27 -2.49
N VAL A 120 -3.49 -7.88 -2.47
CA VAL A 120 -2.84 -8.34 -1.24
C VAL A 120 -1.71 -7.38 -0.88
N LEU A 121 -1.75 -6.85 0.35
CA LEU A 121 -0.69 -6.05 0.93
C LEU A 121 0.14 -6.91 1.88
N HIS A 122 1.45 -6.71 1.89
CA HIS A 122 2.40 -7.47 2.67
C HIS A 122 3.14 -6.55 3.65
N ILE A 123 3.27 -7.01 4.88
CA ILE A 123 4.11 -6.37 5.89
C ILE A 123 5.08 -7.38 6.50
N HIS A 124 6.32 -6.93 6.69
CA HIS A 124 7.40 -7.78 7.17
C HIS A 124 8.28 -7.02 8.14
N GLY A 125 8.85 -7.71 9.11
CA GLY A 125 9.81 -7.12 10.03
C GLY A 125 10.14 -8.04 11.19
N LYS A 126 10.83 -7.48 12.18
CA LYS A 126 11.22 -8.17 13.40
C LYS A 126 11.04 -7.26 14.60
N VAL A 127 10.29 -7.72 15.59
CA VAL A 127 10.18 -7.04 16.87
C VAL A 127 11.33 -7.50 17.77
N VAL A 128 12.16 -6.56 18.19
CA VAL A 128 13.29 -6.79 19.09
C VAL A 128 13.03 -6.16 20.47
N PRO A 129 13.59 -6.73 21.56
CA PRO A 129 13.50 -6.12 22.88
C PRO A 129 14.05 -4.69 22.87
N ARG A 130 13.45 -3.80 23.67
CA ARG A 130 14.07 -2.50 23.93
C ARG A 130 15.35 -2.70 24.74
N PRO A 131 16.44 -1.96 24.43
CA PRO A 131 17.56 -1.87 25.33
C PRO A 131 17.06 -1.41 26.70
N LYS A 132 17.37 -2.15 27.78
CA LYS A 132 17.07 -1.65 29.12
C LYS A 132 17.92 -0.40 29.34
N PRO A 133 17.34 0.74 29.78
CA PRO A 133 18.15 1.83 30.29
C PRO A 133 19.03 1.26 31.41
N MET A 134 20.35 1.36 31.25
CA MET A 134 21.25 1.03 32.35
C MET A 134 20.95 2.03 33.46
N LEU A 135 20.31 1.56 34.53
CA LEU A 135 20.21 2.34 35.76
C LEU A 135 21.64 2.64 36.24
N PRO A 136 21.92 3.83 36.79
CA PRO A 136 23.21 4.11 37.39
C PRO A 136 23.51 3.03 38.44
N VAL A 137 24.57 2.27 38.22
CA VAL A 137 25.06 1.33 39.22
C VAL A 137 25.48 2.18 40.43
N LYS A 138 24.71 2.14 41.51
CA LYS A 138 25.09 2.74 42.78
C LYS A 138 26.38 2.03 43.22
N GLN A 139 27.53 2.70 43.05
CA GLN A 139 28.80 2.21 43.57
C GLN A 139 28.65 2.08 45.09
N THR A 140 28.60 0.85 45.59
CA THR A 140 28.75 0.60 47.01
C THR A 140 30.23 0.68 47.32
N ASP A 141 30.66 1.85 47.81
CA ASP A 141 31.99 2.06 48.35
C ASP A 141 32.24 1.06 49.49
N LYS A 142 32.94 -0.04 49.18
CA LYS A 142 33.51 -0.94 50.17
C LYS A 142 34.81 -0.31 50.66
N GLY A 143 34.74 0.55 51.67
CA GLY A 143 35.97 1.14 52.22
C GLY A 143 35.72 2.14 53.34
N GLY A 144 35.31 1.64 54.50
CA GLY A 144 35.23 2.46 55.72
C GLY A 144 35.46 1.61 56.95
N THR A 145 36.72 1.26 57.22
CA THR A 145 37.10 0.69 58.51
C THR A 145 37.14 1.84 59.53
N PRO A 146 36.41 1.79 60.65
CA PRO A 146 36.52 2.81 61.68
C PRO A 146 37.85 2.65 62.42
N ILE A 147 38.72 3.64 62.31
CA ILE A 147 39.87 3.81 63.20
C ILE A 147 39.37 4.62 64.39
N ASN A 148 39.21 3.96 65.54
CA ASN A 148 38.92 4.61 66.81
C ASN A 148 40.24 5.07 67.45
N LYS A 149 40.32 6.33 67.89
CA LYS A 149 41.44 6.88 68.68
C LYS A 149 40.88 7.48 69.96
#